data_AF-A0ABD5HS08-F1
#
_entry.id   AF-A0ABD5HS08-F1
#
_cell.length_a   1.000
_cell.length_b   1.000
_cell.length_c   1.000
_cell.angle_alpha   90.00
_cell.angle_beta   90.00
_cell.angle_gamma   90.00
#
_symmetry.space_group_name_H-M   'P 1'
#
loop_
_entity.id
_entity.type
_entity.pdbx_description
1 polymer ?
#
loop_
_entity_poly.entity_id
_entity_poly.type
_entity_poly.pdbx_seq_one_letter_code
_entity_poly.pdbx_strand_id
1 'polypeptide(L)'
;MRLNKDDRSLPVLLAYERDESGNLAVWCPYCACWHLHGQGDGHRMAHCQNRRSPFKKTGYVIKKGSSKDFEFKNNTYFDYQYDKLDLKYTDEKIEKKSW
;
A
#
# COMPACT_ATOMS: atom_id res chain seq x y z
N MET A 1 9.90 -21.25 7.01
CA MET A 1 10.78 -20.61 8.00
C MET A 1 9.89 -20.00 9.08
N ARG A 2 9.97 -20.46 10.34
CA ARG A 2 9.17 -19.91 11.45
C ARG A 2 10.01 -18.81 12.12
N LEU A 3 9.50 -17.58 12.14
CA LEU A 3 10.16 -16.44 12.79
C LEU A 3 9.87 -16.45 14.30
N ASN A 4 10.83 -15.97 15.10
CA ASN A 4 10.73 -15.94 16.56
C ASN A 4 9.68 -14.94 17.04
N LYS A 5 9.14 -15.17 18.24
CA LYS A 5 8.03 -14.41 18.87
C LYS A 5 8.35 -12.93 19.12
N ASP A 6 9.62 -12.54 19.03
CA ASP A 6 10.12 -11.17 19.23
C ASP A 6 10.48 -10.47 17.91
N ASP A 7 10.57 -11.21 16.80
CA ASP A 7 10.63 -10.69 15.42
C ASP A 7 9.22 -10.32 14.91
N ARG A 8 8.42 -9.63 15.76
CA ARG A 8 7.06 -9.20 15.42
C ARG A 8 7.13 -8.15 14.32
N SER A 9 7.15 -8.69 13.11
CA SER A 9 6.95 -8.15 11.78
C SER A 9 6.65 -6.66 11.78
N LEU A 10 7.60 -5.89 11.26
CA LEU A 10 7.39 -4.49 10.89
C LEU A 10 6.02 -4.32 10.22
N PRO A 11 5.33 -3.19 10.44
CA PRO A 11 4.01 -2.95 9.85
C PRO A 11 4.03 -3.25 8.35
N VAL A 12 3.07 -4.05 7.88
CA VAL A 12 2.91 -4.33 6.45
C VAL A 12 1.87 -3.37 5.90
N LEU A 13 2.26 -2.60 4.89
CA LEU A 13 1.36 -1.73 4.14
C LEU A 13 1.06 -2.39 2.79
N LEU A 14 -0.23 -2.52 2.49
CA LEU A 14 -0.68 -2.96 1.17
C LEU A 14 -0.43 -1.85 0.15
N ALA A 15 0.12 -2.24 -1.00
CA ALA A 15 0.40 -1.35 -2.11
C ALA A 15 -0.49 -1.64 -3.32
N TYR A 16 -0.92 -0.55 -3.97
CA TYR A 16 -1.51 -0.55 -5.30
C TYR A 16 -0.43 -0.37 -6.36
N GLU A 17 -0.54 -1.11 -7.46
CA GLU A 17 0.30 -0.91 -8.65
C GLU A 17 -0.26 0.25 -9.48
N ARG A 18 0.41 1.41 -9.46
CA ARG A 18 -0.17 2.66 -9.95
C ARG A 18 0.13 2.99 -11.42
N ASP A 19 0.98 2.22 -12.09
CA ASP A 19 1.35 2.45 -13.50
C ASP A 19 1.88 1.17 -14.19
N GLU A 20 2.03 1.23 -15.51
CA GLU A 20 2.57 0.16 -16.35
C GLU A 20 3.99 -0.28 -15.97
N SER A 21 4.74 0.65 -15.39
CA SER A 21 6.07 0.37 -14.86
C SER A 21 6.02 -0.35 -13.52
N GLY A 22 4.85 -0.73 -13.00
CA GLY A 22 4.74 -1.52 -11.78
C GLY A 22 5.08 -0.75 -10.50
N ASN A 23 5.11 0.60 -10.55
CA ASN A 23 5.36 1.41 -9.37
C ASN A 23 4.22 1.29 -8.37
N LEU A 24 4.53 1.59 -7.11
CA LEU A 24 3.64 1.29 -5.99
C LEU A 24 3.15 2.56 -5.31
N ALA A 25 1.90 2.55 -4.85
CA ALA A 25 1.33 3.55 -3.96
C ALA A 25 0.84 2.87 -2.67
N VAL A 26 1.22 3.41 -1.50
CA VAL A 26 0.77 2.92 -0.19
C VAL A 26 0.09 4.02 0.61
N TRP A 27 -1.02 3.70 1.25
CA TRP A 27 -1.70 4.64 2.15
C TRP A 27 -0.95 4.74 3.47
N CYS A 28 -0.54 5.93 3.88
CA CYS A 28 0.07 6.15 5.18
C CYS A 28 -0.97 6.69 6.17
N PRO A 29 -1.39 5.92 7.21
CA PRO A 29 -2.39 6.38 8.18
C PRO A 29 -1.89 7.56 9.03
N TYR A 30 -0.57 7.74 9.17
CA TYR A 30 0.01 8.83 9.97
C TYR A 30 0.17 10.13 9.18
N CYS A 31 0.33 10.05 7.86
CA CYS A 31 0.37 11.24 7.00
C CYS A 31 -1.00 11.54 6.39
N ALA A 32 -1.95 10.60 6.46
CA ALA A 32 -3.26 10.68 5.81
C ALA A 32 -3.14 11.03 4.31
N CYS A 33 -2.15 10.43 3.65
CA CYS A 33 -1.90 10.58 2.23
C CYS A 33 -1.22 9.33 1.66
N TRP A 34 -1.17 9.26 0.32
CA TRP A 34 -0.48 8.20 -0.40
C TRP A 34 1.01 8.49 -0.54
N HIS A 35 1.84 7.52 -0.20
CA HIS A 35 3.27 7.54 -0.48
C HIS A 35 3.55 6.75 -1.75
N LEU A 36 4.38 7.32 -2.62
CA LEU A 36 4.79 6.72 -3.88
C LEU A 36 6.13 6.01 -3.73
N HIS A 37 6.23 4.83 -4.34
CA HIS A 37 7.40 3.98 -4.32
C HIS A 37 7.68 3.42 -5.71
N GLY A 38 8.93 3.02 -5.92
CA GLY A 38 9.29 2.17 -7.05
C GLY A 38 8.72 0.75 -6.91
N GLN A 39 9.10 -0.12 -7.83
CA GLN A 39 8.64 -1.50 -7.90
C GLN A 39 9.06 -2.35 -6.68
N GLY A 40 8.33 -3.46 -6.51
CA GLY A 40 8.73 -4.58 -5.67
C GLY A 40 8.29 -4.49 -4.21
N ASP A 41 8.09 -5.66 -3.63
CA ASP A 41 7.79 -5.82 -2.21
C ASP A 41 9.03 -5.58 -1.34
N GLY A 42 8.80 -5.51 -0.03
CA GLY A 42 9.86 -5.56 0.97
C GLY A 42 9.95 -4.31 1.83
N HIS A 43 10.96 -4.29 2.69
CA HIS A 43 11.16 -3.20 3.64
C HIS A 43 11.50 -1.88 2.94
N ARG A 44 10.96 -0.78 3.48
CA ARG A 44 11.22 0.58 3.05
C ARG A 44 11.46 1.47 4.25
N MET A 45 12.44 2.36 4.12
CA MET A 45 12.58 3.51 5.02
C MET A 45 11.42 4.48 4.78
N ALA A 46 10.85 5.01 5.85
CA ALA A 46 9.70 5.89 5.73
C ALA A 46 10.11 7.35 5.62
N HIS A 47 9.66 8.03 4.57
CA HIS A 47 9.83 9.47 4.37
C HIS A 47 8.56 10.25 4.78
N CYS A 48 7.89 9.81 5.85
CA CYS A 48 6.67 10.44 6.34
C CYS A 48 6.86 11.95 6.54
N GLN A 49 5.87 12.76 6.19
CA GLN A 49 5.90 14.19 6.53
C GLN A 49 5.61 14.39 8.02
N ASN A 50 4.68 13.61 8.58
CA ASN A 50 4.40 13.59 10.01
C ASN A 50 5.65 13.11 10.79
N ARG A 51 6.29 14.04 11.53
CA ARG A 51 7.48 13.76 12.35
C ARG A 51 7.23 12.77 13.48
N ARG A 52 5.98 12.61 13.93
CA ARG A 52 5.60 11.67 14.98
C ARG A 52 5.19 10.29 14.44
N SER A 53 5.22 10.09 13.13
CA SER A 53 4.93 8.78 12.53
C SER A 53 5.92 7.73 13.06
N PRO A 54 5.43 6.64 13.70
CA PRO A 54 6.28 5.53 14.14
C PRO A 54 7.11 4.92 12.99
N PHE A 55 6.59 4.98 11.77
CA PHE A 55 7.29 4.50 10.58
C PHE A 55 8.63 5.19 10.36
N LYS A 56 8.83 6.44 10.79
CA LYS A 56 10.14 7.09 10.68
C LYS A 56 11.24 6.35 11.42
N LYS A 57 10.89 5.66 12.52
CA LYS A 57 11.85 4.94 13.37
C LYS A 57 12.14 3.54 12.83
N THR A 58 11.12 2.85 12.32
CA THR A 58 11.19 1.42 12.01
C THR A 58 11.12 1.10 10.51
N GLY A 59 10.64 2.04 9.70
CA GLY A 59 10.12 1.76 8.37
C GLY A 59 8.85 0.90 8.42
N TYR A 60 8.54 0.30 7.28
CA TYR A 60 7.45 -0.65 7.06
C TYR A 60 7.80 -1.60 5.91
N VAL A 61 7.08 -2.69 5.79
CA VAL A 61 7.16 -3.60 4.65
C VAL A 61 6.04 -3.26 3.68
N ILE A 62 6.37 -3.06 2.41
CA ILE A 62 5.39 -2.99 1.34
C ILE A 62 5.10 -4.40 0.84
N LYS A 63 3.81 -4.69 0.66
CA LYS A 63 3.34 -5.88 -0.04
C LYS A 63 2.31 -5.47 -1.08
N LYS A 64 2.52 -5.82 -2.35
CA LYS A 64 1.48 -5.65 -3.38
C LYS A 64 0.20 -6.36 -2.95
N GLY A 65 -0.91 -5.64 -2.94
CA GLY A 65 -2.21 -6.25 -2.68
C GLY A 65 -2.74 -6.96 -3.92
N SER A 66 -3.54 -7.99 -3.67
CA SER A 66 -4.38 -8.65 -4.67
C SER A 66 -5.79 -8.06 -4.66
N SER A 67 -6.61 -8.39 -5.67
CA SER A 67 -8.01 -7.96 -5.71
C SER A 67 -8.76 -8.32 -4.41
N LYS A 68 -8.49 -9.50 -3.83
CA LYS A 68 -9.07 -9.94 -2.56
C LYS A 68 -8.67 -9.10 -1.36
N ASP A 69 -7.45 -8.55 -1.37
CA ASP A 69 -6.98 -7.66 -0.30
C ASP A 69 -7.69 -6.28 -0.37
N PHE A 70 -8.27 -5.97 -1.53
CA PHE A 70 -8.92 -4.69 -1.83
C PHE A 70 -10.44 -4.81 -1.99
N GLU A 71 -11.01 -6.02 -1.86
CA GLU A 71 -12.45 -6.26 -1.77
C GLU A 71 -12.97 -5.64 -0.47
N PHE A 72 -13.12 -4.31 -0.47
CA PHE A 72 -13.78 -3.57 0.60
C PHE A 72 -15.27 -3.90 0.57
N LYS A 73 -15.75 -4.64 1.57
CA LYS A 73 -17.18 -4.65 1.89
C LYS A 73 -17.58 -3.26 2.37
N ASN A 74 -18.02 -2.40 1.44
CA ASN A 74 -18.76 -1.15 1.64
C ASN A 74 -18.48 -0.40 2.96
N ASN A 75 -17.35 0.31 3.07
CA ASN A 75 -17.19 1.32 4.12
C ASN A 75 -16.38 2.55 3.64
N THR A 76 -17.06 3.35 2.81
CA THR A 76 -17.13 4.82 2.62
C THR A 76 -16.06 5.82 3.13
N TYR A 77 -14.81 5.46 3.41
CA TYR A 77 -13.75 6.48 3.63
C TYR A 77 -12.64 6.49 2.55
N PHE A 78 -12.47 5.39 1.83
CA PHE A 78 -11.39 5.26 0.85
C PHE A 78 -11.75 5.82 -0.54
N ASP A 79 -12.99 5.65 -1.00
CA ASP A 79 -13.48 6.09 -2.33
C ASP A 79 -13.13 7.54 -2.67
N TYR A 80 -13.29 8.46 -1.70
CA TYR A 80 -13.07 9.89 -1.90
C TYR A 80 -11.62 10.27 -2.25
N GLN A 81 -10.64 9.39 -1.96
CA GLN A 81 -9.24 9.63 -2.29
C GLN A 81 -8.73 8.81 -3.48
N TYR A 82 -9.50 7.83 -3.98
CA TYR A 82 -9.17 7.07 -5.20
C TYR A 82 -9.28 7.93 -6.45
N ASP A 83 -10.35 8.70 -6.56
CA ASP A 83 -10.61 9.57 -7.73
C ASP A 83 -9.49 10.61 -7.96
N LYS A 84 -8.77 11.01 -6.91
CA LYS A 84 -7.68 11.98 -7.02
C LYS A 84 -6.35 11.39 -7.50
N LEU A 85 -6.18 10.08 -7.47
CA LEU A 85 -4.94 9.44 -7.88
C LEU A 85 -4.94 8.92 -9.32
N ASP A 86 -6.07 9.03 -10.05
CA ASP A 86 -6.21 8.46 -11.40
C ASP A 86 -5.67 7.02 -11.47
N LEU A 87 -5.94 6.20 -10.43
CA LEU A 87 -5.49 4.79 -10.33
C LEU A 87 -6.20 3.85 -11.32
N LYS A 88 -6.65 4.37 -12.48
CA LYS A 88 -7.33 3.62 -13.53
C LYS A 88 -6.56 2.37 -13.97
N TYR A 89 -5.24 2.35 -13.78
CA TYR A 89 -4.40 1.21 -14.12
C TYR A 89 -4.70 -0.06 -13.31
N THR A 90 -5.09 0.05 -12.03
CA THR A 90 -5.41 -1.15 -11.24
C THR A 90 -6.76 -1.74 -11.62
N ASP A 91 -7.76 -0.90 -11.87
CA ASP A 91 -9.13 -1.35 -12.13
C ASP A 91 -9.21 -2.08 -13.48
N GLU A 92 -8.54 -1.57 -14.52
CA GLU A 92 -8.47 -2.25 -15.81
C GLU A 92 -7.79 -3.63 -15.75
N LYS A 93 -6.82 -3.83 -14.85
CA LYS A 93 -6.18 -5.14 -14.64
C LYS A 93 -7.03 -6.07 -13.77
N ILE A 94 -7.81 -5.53 -12.82
CA ILE A 94 -8.71 -6.32 -11.98
C ILE A 94 -9.90 -6.82 -12.81
N GLU A 95 -10.49 -5.99 -13.66
CA GLU A 95 -11.61 -6.36 -14.52
C GLU A 95 -11.22 -7.39 -15.60
N LYS A 96 -9.98 -7.34 -16.11
CA LYS A 96 -9.51 -8.26 -17.17
C LYS A 96 -9.14 -9.67 -16.70
N LYS A 97 -9.29 -10.00 -15.40
CA LYS A 97 -8.98 -11.33 -14.83
C LYS A 97 -10.21 -12.20 -14.50
N SER A 98 -11.33 -11.99 -15.19
CA SER A 98 -12.44 -12.94 -15.23
C SER A 98 -12.40 -13.75 -16.53
N TRP A 99 -11.70 -14.89 -16.51
CA TRP A 99 -11.86 -16.02 -17.43
C TRP A 99 -11.67 -17.32 -16.65
#